data_AF-A0AAN6JY79-F1
#
_entry.id   AF-A0AAN6JY79-F1
#
_cell.length_a   1.000
_cell.length_b   1.000
_cell.length_c   1.000
_cell.angle_alpha   90.00
_cell.angle_beta   90.00
_cell.angle_gamma   90.00
#
_symmetry.space_group_name_H-M   'P 1'
#
loop_
_entity.id
_entity.type
_entity.pdbx_description
1 polymer ?
#
loop_
_entity_poly.entity_id
_entity_poly.type
_entity_poly.pdbx_seq_one_letter_code
_entity_poly.pdbx_strand_id
1 'polypeptide(L)'
;MPDRPGTPSQEGRPGSGPLDLSLLDSSPPDGTELRQANTVLQQAIERNATLETPVKRYISRATLALEKTVSENTLLRKENTEQRELLETRKKRTKGKRVAIEGRFVFNTEEILEGVRKAEAEGGKKRPAKRRRKGQATIEIEEDVENDIKSVPSEAESDCIVVARRR
;
A
#
# COMPACT_ATOMS: atom_id res chain seq x y z
N MET A 1 -53.07 23.99 -48.71
CA MET A 1 -51.91 23.25 -48.18
C MET A 1 -51.93 23.45 -46.66
N PRO A 2 -52.33 22.45 -45.86
CA PRO A 2 -52.43 22.61 -44.42
C PRO A 2 -51.09 22.34 -43.72
N ASP A 3 -50.86 23.08 -42.65
CA ASP A 3 -49.70 23.02 -41.76
C ASP A 3 -49.55 21.66 -41.06
N ARG A 4 -48.30 21.19 -40.95
CA ARG A 4 -47.94 20.00 -40.17
C ARG A 4 -47.81 20.36 -38.68
N PRO A 5 -48.47 19.66 -37.75
CA PRO A 5 -48.19 19.82 -36.34
C PRO A 5 -46.86 19.13 -35.98
N GLY A 6 -46.01 19.86 -35.26
CA GLY A 6 -44.74 19.38 -34.73
C GLY A 6 -44.93 18.26 -33.69
N THR A 7 -44.09 17.25 -33.77
CA THR A 7 -43.89 16.24 -32.74
C THR A 7 -43.37 16.91 -31.46
N PRO A 8 -43.94 16.65 -30.27
CA PRO A 8 -43.26 17.00 -29.04
C PRO A 8 -42.09 16.02 -28.84
N SER A 9 -40.87 16.55 -28.82
CA SER A 9 -39.70 15.85 -28.31
C SER A 9 -39.99 15.44 -26.87
N GLN A 10 -40.20 14.15 -26.61
CA GLN A 10 -40.04 13.62 -25.26
C GLN A 10 -38.54 13.62 -24.95
N GLU A 11 -38.11 14.64 -24.21
CA GLU A 11 -36.87 14.58 -23.46
C GLU A 11 -36.93 13.36 -22.54
N GLY A 12 -35.91 12.51 -22.68
CA GLY A 12 -35.82 11.22 -22.01
C GLY A 12 -36.00 11.34 -20.50
N ARG A 13 -37.05 10.69 -20.00
CA ARG A 13 -37.22 10.39 -18.58
C ARG A 13 -36.23 9.27 -18.22
N PRO A 14 -35.20 9.50 -17.39
CA PRO A 14 -34.40 8.38 -16.89
C PRO A 14 -35.25 7.64 -15.85
N GLY A 15 -35.44 6.33 -16.03
CA GLY A 15 -35.92 5.45 -14.95
C GLY A 15 -37.30 4.80 -15.12
N SER A 16 -37.90 4.74 -16.32
CA SER A 16 -39.16 4.00 -16.52
C SER A 16 -38.92 2.58 -17.07
N GLY A 17 -38.09 1.79 -16.38
CA GLY A 17 -38.05 0.33 -16.54
C GLY A 17 -38.81 -0.36 -15.39
N PRO A 18 -39.27 -1.61 -15.54
CA PRO A 18 -39.98 -2.37 -14.50
C PRO A 18 -39.11 -2.71 -13.26
N LEU A 19 -37.84 -2.33 -13.26
CA LEU A 19 -36.90 -2.49 -12.16
C LEU A 19 -36.25 -1.13 -11.91
N ASP A 20 -36.33 -0.66 -10.67
CA ASP A 20 -35.62 0.53 -10.22
C ASP A 20 -34.13 0.19 -10.07
N LEU A 21 -33.33 0.65 -11.02
CA LEU A 21 -31.88 0.43 -11.05
C LEU A 21 -31.12 1.54 -10.30
N SER A 22 -31.81 2.54 -9.74
CA SER A 22 -31.15 3.66 -9.03
C SER A 22 -30.29 3.20 -7.85
N LEU A 23 -30.60 2.03 -7.29
CA LEU A 23 -29.82 1.38 -6.22
C LEU A 23 -28.48 0.81 -6.69
N LEU A 24 -28.28 0.60 -8.00
CA LEU A 24 -27.00 0.13 -8.54
C LEU A 24 -26.01 1.28 -8.77
N ASP A 25 -26.53 2.47 -9.06
CA ASP A 25 -25.72 3.67 -9.29
C ASP A 25 -25.45 4.46 -8.00
N SER A 26 -26.05 4.06 -6.88
CA SER A 26 -25.86 4.73 -5.60
C SER A 26 -24.51 4.38 -4.97
N SER A 27 -23.94 5.33 -4.24
CA SER A 27 -22.75 5.07 -3.45
C SER A 27 -23.05 4.02 -2.37
N PRO A 28 -22.05 3.22 -1.94
CA PRO A 28 -22.26 2.24 -0.89
C PRO A 28 -22.88 2.90 0.35
N PRO A 29 -23.87 2.26 1.00
CA PRO A 29 -24.54 2.83 2.16
C PRO A 29 -23.53 3.11 3.27
N ASP A 30 -23.74 4.21 4.00
CA ASP A 30 -22.89 4.51 5.15
C ASP A 30 -23.04 3.42 6.22
N GLY A 31 -21.98 3.19 6.99
CA GLY A 31 -21.95 2.14 8.02
C GLY A 31 -23.04 2.32 9.08
N THR A 32 -23.51 3.56 9.31
CA THR A 32 -24.61 3.86 10.23
C THR A 32 -25.97 3.58 9.60
N GLU A 33 -26.17 4.02 8.35
CA GLU A 33 -27.38 3.78 7.55
C GLU A 33 -27.62 2.28 7.36
N LEU A 34 -26.58 1.50 7.06
CA LEU A 34 -26.68 0.05 6.90
C LEU A 34 -27.18 -0.64 8.18
N ARG A 35 -26.68 -0.25 9.36
CA ARG A 35 -27.12 -0.82 10.64
C ARG A 35 -28.57 -0.46 10.95
N GLN A 36 -28.99 0.76 10.65
CA GLN A 36 -30.38 1.20 10.79
C GLN A 36 -31.31 0.41 9.85
N ALA A 37 -30.91 0.25 8.59
CA ALA A 37 -31.69 -0.51 7.62
C ALA A 37 -31.80 -2.00 8.03
N ASN A 38 -30.70 -2.60 8.48
CA ASN A 38 -30.70 -3.99 8.95
C ASN A 38 -31.52 -4.20 10.22
N THR A 39 -31.52 -3.25 11.16
CA THR A 39 -32.38 -3.35 12.36
C THR A 39 -33.86 -3.26 12.01
N VAL A 40 -34.24 -2.37 11.09
CA VAL A 40 -35.63 -2.30 10.57
C VAL A 40 -36.02 -3.61 9.86
N LEU A 41 -35.12 -4.16 9.04
CA LEU A 41 -35.33 -5.42 8.35
C LEU A 41 -35.50 -6.60 9.33
N GLN A 42 -34.65 -6.72 10.34
CA GLN A 42 -34.74 -7.77 11.36
C GLN A 42 -36.07 -7.68 12.13
N GLN A 43 -36.47 -6.47 12.54
CA GLN A 43 -37.78 -6.27 13.19
C GLN A 43 -38.96 -6.66 12.28
N ALA A 44 -38.89 -6.35 10.99
CA ALA A 44 -39.94 -6.72 10.03
C ALA A 44 -40.05 -8.25 9.87
N ILE A 45 -38.92 -8.96 9.84
CA ILE A 45 -38.87 -10.42 9.71
C ILE A 45 -39.38 -11.12 10.98
N GLU A 46 -39.06 -10.58 12.16
CA GLU A 46 -39.54 -11.11 13.43
C GLU A 46 -41.07 -11.01 13.55
N ARG A 47 -41.64 -9.87 13.15
CA ARG A 47 -43.09 -9.63 13.15
C ARG A 47 -43.84 -10.46 12.10
N ASN A 48 -43.15 -10.91 11.04
CA ASN A 48 -43.77 -11.63 9.96
C ASN A 48 -44.10 -13.08 10.36
N ALA A 49 -45.38 -13.43 10.48
CA ALA A 49 -45.82 -14.78 10.86
C ALA A 49 -45.85 -15.79 9.69
N THR A 50 -45.77 -15.32 8.44
CA THR A 50 -45.89 -16.17 7.24
C THR A 50 -44.57 -16.79 6.80
N LEU A 51 -43.44 -16.18 7.14
CA LEU A 51 -42.12 -16.69 6.82
C LEU A 51 -41.74 -17.89 7.70
N GLU A 52 -41.34 -18.98 7.06
CA GLU A 52 -40.82 -20.16 7.75
C GLU A 52 -39.51 -19.86 8.50
N THR A 53 -39.29 -20.55 9.63
CA THR A 53 -38.12 -20.34 10.49
C THR A 53 -36.76 -20.47 9.77
N PRO A 54 -36.54 -21.42 8.84
CA PRO A 54 -35.28 -21.52 8.10
C PRO A 54 -34.98 -20.27 7.26
N VAL A 55 -36.00 -19.70 6.62
CA VAL A 55 -35.88 -18.49 5.80
C VAL A 55 -35.50 -17.31 6.67
N LYS A 56 -36.17 -17.14 7.82
CA LYS A 56 -35.82 -16.09 8.79
C LYS A 56 -34.35 -16.19 9.23
N ARG A 57 -33.90 -17.40 9.60
CA ARG A 57 -32.50 -17.66 9.99
C ARG A 57 -31.52 -17.33 8.87
N TYR A 58 -31.85 -17.69 7.63
CA TYR A 58 -31.00 -17.37 6.49
C TYR A 58 -30.86 -15.86 6.31
N ILE A 59 -31.96 -15.10 6.36
CA ILE A 59 -31.92 -13.64 6.21
C ILE A 59 -31.13 -13.00 7.36
N SER A 60 -31.32 -13.45 8.62
CA SER A 60 -30.51 -12.98 9.75
C SER A 60 -29.02 -13.25 9.54
N ARG A 61 -28.65 -14.43 9.05
CA ARG A 61 -27.24 -14.76 8.75
C ARG A 61 -26.69 -13.92 7.60
N ALA A 62 -27.49 -13.68 6.57
CA ALA A 62 -27.11 -12.87 5.42
C ALA A 62 -26.88 -11.41 5.81
N THR A 63 -27.76 -10.82 6.63
CA THR A 63 -27.61 -9.45 7.13
C THR A 63 -26.35 -9.30 7.99
N LEU A 64 -26.10 -10.24 8.91
CA LEU A 64 -24.86 -10.26 9.70
C LEU A 64 -23.60 -10.41 8.85
N ALA A 65 -23.64 -11.29 7.84
CA ALA A 65 -22.52 -11.48 6.92
C ALA A 65 -22.22 -10.20 6.10
N LEU A 66 -23.27 -9.49 5.68
CA LEU A 66 -23.15 -8.21 4.98
C LEU A 66 -22.51 -7.14 5.88
N GLU A 67 -22.99 -6.99 7.13
CA GLU A 67 -22.41 -6.04 8.08
C GLU A 67 -20.93 -6.31 8.35
N LYS A 68 -20.58 -7.59 8.51
CA LYS A 68 -19.18 -8.00 8.68
C LYS A 68 -18.35 -7.62 7.46
N THR A 69 -18.81 -7.95 6.27
CA THR A 69 -18.11 -7.67 5.01
C THR A 69 -17.92 -6.17 4.80
N VAL A 70 -18.95 -5.37 5.06
CA VAL A 70 -18.87 -3.91 4.95
C VAL A 70 -17.87 -3.36 5.96
N SER A 71 -17.92 -3.81 7.22
CA SER A 71 -16.97 -3.40 8.27
C SER A 71 -15.52 -3.73 7.88
N GLU A 72 -15.26 -4.96 7.43
CA GLU A 72 -13.96 -5.39 6.93
C GLU A 72 -13.51 -4.56 5.72
N ASN A 73 -14.42 -4.25 4.78
CA ASN A 73 -14.10 -3.41 3.64
C ASN A 73 -13.70 -1.99 4.06
N THR A 74 -14.39 -1.41 5.04
CA THR A 74 -14.03 -0.09 5.56
C THR A 74 -12.65 -0.08 6.23
N LEU A 75 -12.32 -1.13 6.99
CA LEU A 75 -11.01 -1.29 7.61
C LEU A 75 -9.91 -1.38 6.55
N LEU A 76 -10.10 -2.24 5.55
CA LEU A 76 -9.15 -2.43 4.45
C LEU A 76 -8.96 -1.16 3.63
N ARG A 77 -10.02 -0.38 3.38
CA ARG A 77 -9.90 0.92 2.70
C ARG A 77 -9.03 1.89 3.50
N LYS A 78 -9.22 1.97 4.82
CA LYS A 78 -8.40 2.81 5.72
C LYS A 78 -6.94 2.38 5.71
N GLU A 79 -6.68 1.09 5.88
CA GLU A 79 -5.33 0.55 5.82
C GLU A 79 -4.66 0.83 4.46
N ASN A 80 -5.41 0.68 3.35
CA ASN A 80 -4.90 0.98 2.03
C ASN A 80 -4.56 2.47 1.87
N THR A 81 -5.37 3.37 2.40
CA THR A 81 -5.07 4.81 2.40
C THR A 81 -3.81 5.12 3.21
N GLU A 82 -3.68 4.57 4.41
CA GLU A 82 -2.49 4.75 5.25
C GLU A 82 -1.22 4.20 4.58
N GLN A 83 -1.31 3.00 3.98
CA GLN A 83 -0.20 2.40 3.23
C GLN A 83 0.19 3.27 2.02
N ARG A 84 -0.79 3.81 1.28
CA ARG A 84 -0.53 4.73 0.16
C ARG A 84 0.15 6.01 0.64
N GLU A 85 -0.33 6.62 1.73
CA GLU A 85 0.29 7.81 2.32
C GLU A 85 1.73 7.55 2.77
N LEU A 86 1.99 6.40 3.40
CA LEU A 86 3.35 5.97 3.74
C LEU A 86 4.21 5.78 2.50
N LEU A 87 3.68 5.18 1.43
CA LEU A 87 4.42 5.04 0.17
C LEU A 87 4.71 6.40 -0.46
N GLU A 88 3.75 7.31 -0.51
CA GLU A 88 3.93 8.65 -1.06
C GLU A 88 4.93 9.48 -0.26
N THR A 89 4.86 9.45 1.07
CA THR A 89 5.87 10.11 1.92
C THR A 89 7.26 9.52 1.72
N ARG A 90 7.36 8.20 1.56
CA ARG A 90 8.62 7.52 1.29
C ARG A 90 9.16 7.77 -0.12
N LYS A 91 8.31 7.94 -1.14
CA LYS A 91 8.70 8.33 -2.50
C LYS A 91 9.20 9.77 -2.55
N LYS A 92 8.52 10.67 -1.83
CA LYS A 92 8.90 12.09 -1.70
C LYS A 92 10.16 12.30 -0.86
N ARG A 93 10.54 11.31 -0.05
CA ARG A 93 11.75 11.36 0.77
C ARG A 93 13.00 11.17 -0.10
N THR A 94 13.58 12.29 -0.52
CA THR A 94 14.79 12.37 -1.35
C THR A 94 16.09 12.08 -0.61
N LYS A 95 16.06 11.88 0.71
CA LYS A 95 17.24 11.64 1.55
C LYS A 95 17.28 10.22 2.13
N GLY A 96 18.39 9.50 1.94
CA GLY A 96 18.67 8.19 2.55
C GLY A 96 18.68 6.99 1.57
N LYS A 97 18.64 5.76 2.11
CA LYS A 97 18.80 4.47 1.39
C LYS A 97 17.97 4.27 0.10
N ARG A 98 16.85 4.98 -0.07
CA ARG A 98 15.90 4.82 -1.21
C ARG A 98 16.42 5.37 -2.54
N VAL A 99 17.41 6.26 -2.51
CA VAL A 99 18.18 6.68 -3.69
C VAL A 99 18.84 5.48 -4.40
N ALA A 100 19.05 4.36 -3.69
CA ALA A 100 19.67 3.15 -4.23
C ALA A 100 18.67 2.09 -4.76
N ILE A 101 17.36 2.28 -4.58
CA ILE A 101 16.37 1.19 -4.79
C ILE A 101 15.80 1.14 -6.23
N GLU A 102 16.11 2.11 -7.10
CA GLU A 102 15.96 1.96 -8.56
C GLU A 102 17.22 1.39 -9.24
N GLY A 103 18.04 0.61 -8.52
CA GLY A 103 19.19 -0.12 -9.11
C GLY A 103 20.30 0.76 -9.71
N ARG A 104 20.15 2.09 -9.64
CA ARG A 104 21.17 3.09 -9.93
C ARG A 104 21.46 3.80 -8.62
N PHE A 105 22.72 3.83 -8.21
CA PHE A 105 23.14 4.76 -7.17
C PHE A 105 23.03 6.18 -7.74
N VAL A 106 21.90 6.85 -7.53
CA VAL A 106 21.79 8.27 -7.88
C VAL A 106 22.32 9.08 -6.71
N PHE A 107 23.61 8.94 -6.43
CA PHE A 107 24.26 9.92 -5.57
C PHE A 107 23.98 11.30 -6.15
N ASN A 108 23.23 12.14 -5.44
CA ASN A 108 23.09 13.54 -5.85
C ASN A 108 24.53 14.08 -5.89
N THR A 109 24.96 14.52 -7.07
CA THR A 109 26.29 15.11 -7.25
C THR A 109 26.51 16.21 -6.23
N GLU A 110 25.47 16.96 -5.82
CA GLU A 110 25.60 17.97 -4.78
C GLU A 110 25.86 17.39 -3.39
N GLU A 111 25.22 16.29 -2.99
CA GLU A 111 25.45 15.68 -1.66
C GLU A 111 26.83 15.02 -1.59
N ILE A 112 27.32 14.41 -2.69
CA ILE A 112 28.72 13.98 -2.79
C ILE A 112 29.64 15.18 -2.80
N LEU A 113 29.40 16.22 -3.62
CA LEU A 113 30.27 17.39 -3.68
C LEU A 113 30.32 18.10 -2.34
N GLU A 114 29.23 18.15 -1.59
CA GLU A 114 29.20 18.72 -0.25
C GLU A 114 29.91 17.80 0.77
N GLY A 115 29.72 16.48 0.68
CA GLY A 115 30.43 15.50 1.50
C GLY A 115 31.94 15.47 1.23
N VAL A 116 32.34 15.53 -0.04
CA VAL A 116 33.73 15.62 -0.51
C VAL A 116 34.31 16.98 -0.12
N ARG A 117 33.61 18.10 -0.33
CA ARG A 117 34.08 19.42 0.15
C ARG A 117 34.25 19.43 1.67
N LYS A 118 33.34 18.81 2.43
CA LYS A 118 33.47 18.68 3.89
C LYS A 118 34.65 17.79 4.27
N ALA A 119 34.81 16.64 3.64
CA ALA A 119 35.92 15.72 3.87
C ALA A 119 37.27 16.31 3.42
N GLU A 120 37.31 17.10 2.36
CA GLU A 120 38.48 17.86 1.90
C GLU A 120 38.80 19.04 2.82
N ALA A 121 37.79 19.74 3.34
CA ALA A 121 37.98 20.79 4.35
C ALA A 121 38.47 20.22 5.69
N GLU A 122 38.04 19.01 6.05
CA GLU A 122 38.47 18.30 7.26
C GLU A 122 39.82 17.61 7.08
N GLY A 123 40.10 17.04 5.91
CA GLY A 123 41.38 16.41 5.55
C GLY A 123 42.48 17.39 5.15
N GLY A 124 42.10 18.58 4.65
CA GLY A 124 42.98 19.70 4.31
C GLY A 124 43.52 20.44 5.53
N LYS A 125 42.90 20.25 6.70
CA LYS A 125 43.52 20.53 8.00
C LYS A 125 44.60 19.48 8.24
N LYS A 126 45.75 19.68 7.58
CA LYS A 126 46.97 18.90 7.77
C LYS A 126 47.15 18.63 9.26
N ARG A 127 46.88 17.41 9.73
CA ARG A 127 47.39 16.97 11.03
C ARG A 127 48.90 17.16 10.92
N PRO A 128 49.57 17.83 11.88
CA PRO A 128 51.00 18.10 11.76
C PRO A 128 51.71 16.76 11.53
N ALA A 129 52.26 16.59 10.32
CA ALA A 129 52.92 15.38 9.92
C ALA A 129 54.16 15.23 10.79
N LYS A 130 54.09 14.33 11.78
CA LYS A 130 55.26 13.94 12.56
C LYS A 130 56.21 13.23 11.59
N ARG A 131 57.27 13.92 11.15
CA ARG A 131 58.31 13.42 10.24
C ARG A 131 58.74 12.01 10.67
N ARG A 132 58.32 10.98 9.94
CA ARG A 132 58.99 9.67 9.98
C ARG A 132 60.06 9.69 8.90
N ARG A 133 61.30 9.41 9.30
CA ARG A 133 62.48 9.42 8.44
C ARG A 133 62.36 8.32 7.36
N LYS A 134 62.97 8.64 6.22
CA LYS A 134 63.06 7.92 4.94
C LYS A 134 63.34 6.42 5.08
N GLY A 135 62.49 5.60 4.47
CA GLY A 135 62.76 4.23 4.06
C GLY A 135 62.04 4.00 2.74
N GLN A 136 62.78 3.65 1.68
CA GLN A 136 62.24 3.39 0.34
C GLN A 136 61.54 2.02 0.34
N ALA A 137 60.35 1.94 -0.24
CA ALA A 137 59.79 0.71 -0.76
C ALA A 137 58.95 1.08 -2.00
N THR A 138 59.42 0.64 -3.16
CA THR A 138 58.73 0.63 -4.44
C THR A 138 57.47 -0.24 -4.31
N ILE A 139 56.32 0.28 -4.74
CA ILE A 139 55.11 -0.53 -4.92
C ILE A 139 55.05 -0.86 -6.41
N GLU A 140 55.45 -2.07 -6.75
CA GLU A 140 55.14 -2.69 -8.03
C GLU A 140 53.66 -3.10 -7.97
N ILE A 141 52.87 -2.66 -8.96
CA ILE A 141 51.49 -3.09 -9.13
C ILE A 141 51.54 -4.28 -10.08
N GLU A 142 51.42 -5.50 -9.55
CA GLU A 142 51.18 -6.69 -10.35
C GLU A 142 49.69 -6.73 -10.73
N GLU A 143 49.43 -6.67 -12.04
CA GLU A 143 48.16 -7.07 -12.64
C GLU A 143 48.16 -8.61 -12.74
N ASP A 144 47.47 -9.30 -11.83
CA ASP A 144 47.16 -10.72 -12.00
C ASP A 144 45.65 -10.92 -12.21
N VAL A 145 45.34 -11.29 -13.45
CA VAL A 145 44.04 -11.80 -13.89
C VAL A 145 44.06 -13.30 -13.67
N GLU A 146 43.30 -13.83 -12.70
CA GLU A 146 42.89 -15.23 -12.78
C GLU A 146 41.49 -15.45 -12.19
N ASN A 147 40.63 -15.99 -13.05
CA ASN A 147 39.30 -16.50 -12.73
C ASN A 147 39.40 -17.59 -11.66
N ASP A 148 38.58 -17.49 -10.61
CA ASP A 148 38.23 -18.66 -9.81
C ASP A 148 36.82 -18.49 -9.22
N ILE A 149 35.81 -18.74 -10.06
CA ILE A 149 34.42 -18.96 -9.61
C ILE A 149 34.39 -20.32 -8.91
N LYS A 150 34.59 -20.33 -7.59
CA LYS A 150 34.25 -21.50 -6.76
C LYS A 150 32.84 -21.37 -6.24
N SER A 151 31.92 -22.04 -6.95
CA SER A 151 30.62 -22.43 -6.44
C SER A 151 30.82 -23.40 -5.26
N VAL A 152 30.22 -23.10 -4.11
CA VAL A 152 30.09 -24.04 -2.99
C VAL A 152 28.63 -23.98 -2.50
N PRO A 153 27.95 -25.11 -2.28
CA PRO A 153 26.50 -25.15 -2.17
C PRO A 153 25.98 -24.88 -0.75
N SER A 154 24.83 -24.19 -0.72
CA SER A 154 23.73 -24.25 0.24
C SER A 154 23.85 -25.22 1.43
N GLU A 155 23.98 -24.68 2.65
CA GLU A 155 23.35 -25.27 3.85
C GLU A 155 22.67 -24.18 4.68
N ALA A 156 21.40 -24.46 5.01
CA ALA A 156 20.48 -23.57 5.68
C ALA A 156 20.60 -23.72 7.20
N GLU A 157 20.90 -22.63 7.90
CA GLU A 157 20.66 -22.55 9.34
C GLU A 157 19.43 -21.66 9.57
N SER A 158 18.29 -22.33 9.81
CA SER A 158 17.04 -21.69 10.17
C SER A 158 17.11 -21.24 11.63
N ASP A 159 17.08 -19.94 11.87
CA ASP A 159 17.11 -19.36 13.21
C ASP A 159 15.77 -19.65 13.92
N CYS A 160 15.77 -20.59 14.88
CA CYS A 160 14.58 -21.01 15.61
C CYS A 160 14.40 -20.22 16.91
N ILE A 161 13.17 -19.72 17.14
CA ILE A 161 12.81 -18.96 18.35
C ILE A 161 12.44 -19.94 19.46
N VAL A 162 13.19 -19.91 20.56
CA VAL A 162 12.90 -20.70 21.78
C VAL A 162 11.87 -19.96 22.64
N VAL A 163 10.69 -20.56 22.84
CA VAL A 163 9.66 -20.03 23.75
C VAL A 163 9.76 -20.74 25.10
N ALA A 164 10.09 -19.99 26.15
CA ALA A 164 10.12 -20.50 27.52
C ALA A 164 8.70 -20.86 28.01
N ARG A 165 8.51 -22.08 28.52
CA ARG A 165 7.28 -22.45 29.25
C ARG A 165 7.35 -21.84 30.66
N ARG A 166 6.39 -20.96 31.00
CA ARG A 166 6.14 -20.57 32.40
C ARG A 166 5.60 -21.78 33.17
N ARG A 167 6.20 -22.06 34.33
CA ARG A 167 5.58 -22.86 35.38
C ARG A 167 4.67 -21.99 36.21
#